data_AF-A0A847H694-F1
#
_entry.id   AF-A0A847H694-F1
#
_cell.length_a   1.000
_cell.length_b   1.000
_cell.length_c   1.000
_cell.angle_alpha   90.00
_cell.angle_beta   90.00
_cell.angle_gamma   90.00
#
_symmetry.space_group_name_H-M   'P 1'
#
loop_
_entity.id
_entity.type
_entity.pdbx_description
1 polymer ?
#
loop_
_entity_poly.entity_id
_entity_poly.type
_entity_poly.pdbx_seq_one_letter_code
_entity_poly.pdbx_strand_id
1 'polypeptide(L)'
;MEPNRQNRKKSGHVPTDYLINWVGGKRLMRKYIEPLVPRNIKSYCEAFGGGAHMLFYKNRWADLEIYNDLDGRLVNLFRIVKYHPQELEREISLLLGSREMFEQFMEQDGYT
;
A
#
# COMPACT_ATOMS: atom_id res chain seq x y z
N MET A 1 31.97 -29.18 -20.19
CA MET A 1 30.59 -28.78 -20.54
C MET A 1 30.16 -27.76 -19.51
N GLU A 2 30.22 -26.47 -19.87
CA GLU A 2 29.83 -25.39 -18.96
C GLU A 2 28.30 -25.29 -18.88
N PRO A 3 27.71 -25.07 -17.69
CA PRO A 3 26.28 -24.85 -17.56
C PRO A 3 25.88 -23.50 -18.19
N ASN A 4 24.88 -23.58 -19.07
CA ASN A 4 24.31 -22.49 -19.86
C ASN A 4 23.82 -21.33 -18.97
N ARG A 5 24.46 -20.15 -19.10
CA ARG A 5 24.14 -18.89 -18.40
C ARG A 5 22.87 -18.18 -18.91
N GLN A 6 21.95 -18.90 -19.56
CA GLN A 6 20.73 -18.33 -20.14
C GLN A 6 19.48 -18.66 -19.31
N ASN A 7 19.49 -18.32 -18.02
CA ASN A 7 18.26 -18.28 -17.21
C ASN A 7 18.33 -17.27 -16.06
N ARG A 8 18.94 -16.10 -16.31
CA ARG A 8 18.63 -14.92 -15.47
C ARG A 8 17.24 -14.45 -15.88
N LYS A 9 16.22 -14.83 -15.10
CA LYS A 9 14.89 -14.21 -15.16
C LYS A 9 15.11 -12.70 -15.23
N LYS A 10 14.71 -12.06 -16.32
CA LYS A 10 14.64 -10.60 -16.39
C LYS A 10 13.84 -10.16 -15.16
N SER A 11 14.43 -9.36 -14.28
CA SER A 11 13.71 -8.77 -13.15
C SER A 11 12.72 -7.75 -13.71
N GLY A 12 11.62 -8.25 -14.27
CA GLY A 12 10.46 -7.43 -14.57
C GLY A 12 10.01 -6.80 -13.26
N HIS A 13 9.76 -5.49 -13.28
CA HIS A 13 9.15 -4.78 -12.18
C HIS A 13 7.88 -5.55 -11.80
N VAL A 14 7.89 -6.22 -10.64
CA VAL A 14 6.71 -6.90 -10.12
C VAL A 14 5.75 -5.78 -9.73
N PRO A 15 4.57 -5.66 -10.34
CA PRO A 15 3.60 -4.65 -9.92
C PRO A 15 3.35 -4.85 -8.42
N THR A 16 3.74 -3.86 -7.61
CA THR A 16 3.42 -3.88 -6.19
C THR A 16 1.98 -3.43 -6.05
N ASP A 17 1.05 -4.38 -5.96
CA ASP A 17 -0.39 -4.12 -5.76
C ASP A 17 -0.73 -3.55 -4.36
N TYR A 18 0.22 -2.90 -3.69
CA TYR A 18 0.08 -2.34 -2.35
C TYR A 18 1.14 -1.26 -2.13
N LEU A 19 0.79 -0.22 -1.37
CA LEU A 19 1.60 0.98 -1.19
C LEU A 19 2.68 0.84 -0.11
N ILE A 20 2.35 0.21 1.03
CA ILE A 20 3.23 0.10 2.19
C ILE A 20 3.27 -1.33 2.73
N ASN A 21 4.39 -1.71 3.34
CA ASN A 21 4.41 -2.88 4.21
C ASN A 21 3.78 -2.51 5.54
N TRP A 22 2.91 -3.37 6.06
CA TRP A 22 2.27 -3.18 7.35
C TRP A 22 2.30 -4.47 8.17
N VAL A 23 2.53 -4.36 9.48
CA VAL A 23 2.49 -5.50 10.39
C VAL A 23 1.07 -6.07 10.39
N GLY A 24 0.93 -7.38 10.26
CA GLY A 24 -0.38 -8.04 10.08
C GLY A 24 -0.96 -7.90 8.68
N GLY A 25 -0.19 -7.39 7.71
CA GLY A 25 -0.65 -7.19 6.35
C GLY A 25 -1.08 -8.49 5.65
N LYS A 26 -2.32 -8.52 5.14
CA LYS A 26 -2.92 -9.70 4.49
C LYS A 26 -2.44 -9.94 3.05
N ARG A 27 -1.30 -9.36 2.64
CA ARG A 27 -0.78 -9.40 1.25
C ARG A 27 -0.69 -10.82 0.67
N LEU A 28 -0.21 -11.78 1.46
CA LEU A 28 -0.08 -13.18 1.01
C LEU A 28 -1.40 -13.96 1.11
N MET A 29 -2.26 -13.57 2.04
CA MET A 29 -3.54 -14.21 2.30
C MET A 29 -4.66 -13.75 1.36
N ARG A 30 -4.54 -12.56 0.77
CA ARG A 30 -5.60 -11.97 -0.07
C ARG A 30 -6.08 -12.87 -1.21
N LYS A 31 -5.20 -13.70 -1.79
CA LYS A 31 -5.56 -14.69 -2.82
C LYS A 31 -6.47 -15.82 -2.33
N TYR A 32 -6.49 -16.07 -1.02
CA TYR A 32 -7.36 -17.07 -0.38
C TYR A 32 -8.61 -16.42 0.22
N ILE A 33 -8.52 -15.17 0.67
CA ILE A 33 -9.64 -14.43 1.25
C ILE A 33 -10.58 -13.93 0.14
N GLU A 34 -10.05 -13.45 -0.97
CA GLU A 34 -10.84 -12.87 -2.07
C GLU A 34 -11.94 -13.79 -2.59
N PRO A 35 -11.72 -15.10 -2.84
CA PRO A 35 -12.78 -15.99 -3.30
C PRO A 35 -13.90 -16.20 -2.27
N LEU A 36 -13.66 -15.89 -0.99
CA LEU A 36 -14.62 -16.04 0.10
C LEU A 36 -15.47 -14.78 0.30
N VAL A 37 -15.08 -13.65 -0.29
CA VAL A 37 -15.87 -12.41 -0.22
C VAL A 37 -17.13 -12.60 -1.07
N PRO A 38 -18.34 -12.33 -0.54
CA PRO A 38 -19.58 -12.44 -1.29
C PRO A 38 -19.55 -11.57 -2.55
N ARG A 39 -20.10 -12.09 -3.66
CA ARG A 39 -20.25 -11.34 -4.91
C ARG A 39 -21.49 -10.43 -4.85
N ASN A 40 -21.47 -9.34 -5.62
CA ASN A 40 -22.60 -8.40 -5.77
C ASN A 40 -23.06 -7.74 -4.47
N ILE A 41 -22.10 -7.41 -3.59
CA ILE A 41 -22.35 -6.62 -2.39
C ILE A 41 -22.51 -5.14 -2.74
N LYS A 42 -23.38 -4.42 -2.00
CA LYS A 42 -23.59 -2.97 -2.19
C LYS A 42 -22.46 -2.13 -1.59
N SER A 43 -21.85 -2.63 -0.51
CA SER A 43 -20.80 -1.90 0.21
C SER A 43 -19.72 -2.84 0.72
N TYR A 44 -18.47 -2.38 0.68
CA TYR A 44 -17.30 -3.06 1.22
C TYR A 44 -16.67 -2.16 2.28
N CYS A 45 -16.38 -2.69 3.46
CA CYS A 45 -15.86 -1.92 4.58
C CYS A 45 -14.65 -2.64 5.19
N GLU A 46 -13.53 -1.95 5.27
CA GLU A 46 -12.38 -2.35 6.08
C GLU A 46 -12.34 -1.52 7.36
N ALA A 47 -12.87 -2.07 8.46
CA ALA A 47 -12.84 -1.39 9.76
C ALA A 47 -11.41 -1.30 10.36
N PHE A 48 -10.54 -2.24 9.99
CA PHE A 48 -9.13 -2.34 10.39
C PHE A 48 -8.27 -2.43 9.13
N GLY A 49 -8.21 -1.32 8.39
CA GLY A 49 -7.65 -1.30 7.05
C GLY A 49 -6.15 -1.56 6.98
N GLY A 50 -5.38 -1.10 7.97
CA GLY A 50 -3.92 -1.20 7.97
C GLY A 50 -3.34 -0.71 6.64
N GLY A 51 -2.47 -1.52 6.03
CA GLY A 51 -1.92 -1.27 4.69
C GLY A 51 -2.88 -1.44 3.50
N ALA A 52 -4.20 -1.61 3.73
CA ALA A 52 -5.24 -1.70 2.70
C ALA A 52 -5.02 -2.81 1.64
N HIS A 53 -4.38 -3.91 2.05
CA HIS A 53 -3.96 -4.98 1.13
C HIS A 53 -5.13 -5.73 0.48
N MET A 54 -6.29 -5.75 1.12
CA MET A 54 -7.50 -6.37 0.56
C MET A 54 -8.24 -5.36 -0.30
N LEU A 55 -8.49 -4.15 0.21
CA LEU A 55 -9.11 -3.05 -0.54
C LEU A 55 -8.48 -2.85 -1.93
N PHE A 56 -7.16 -2.72 -2.02
CA PHE A 56 -6.46 -2.50 -3.29
C PHE A 56 -6.14 -3.77 -4.09
N TYR A 57 -6.57 -4.96 -3.64
CA TYR A 57 -6.34 -6.20 -4.38
C TYR A 57 -7.22 -6.32 -5.64
N LYS A 58 -8.35 -5.59 -5.66
CA LYS A 58 -9.26 -5.52 -6.80
C LYS A 58 -9.43 -4.07 -7.20
N ASN A 59 -9.76 -3.84 -8.47
CA ASN A 59 -10.12 -2.50 -8.94
C ASN A 59 -11.39 -1.97 -8.23
N ARG A 60 -12.29 -2.87 -7.84
CA ARG A 60 -13.52 -2.55 -7.09
C ARG A 60 -14.10 -3.82 -6.44
N TRP A 61 -14.57 -3.68 -5.21
CA TRP A 61 -15.30 -4.69 -4.44
C TRP A 61 -16.80 -4.44 -4.42
N ALA A 62 -17.22 -3.17 -4.34
CA ALA A 62 -18.61 -2.77 -4.18
C ALA A 62 -18.88 -1.36 -4.71
N ASP A 63 -20.15 -0.93 -4.69
CA ASP A 63 -20.48 0.43 -5.10
C ASP A 63 -19.94 1.50 -4.15
N LEU A 64 -20.01 1.21 -2.86
CA LEU A 64 -19.47 2.00 -1.77
C LEU A 64 -18.31 1.25 -1.10
N GLU A 65 -17.13 1.86 -1.05
CA GLU A 65 -15.97 1.31 -0.35
C GLU A 65 -15.57 2.25 0.79
N ILE A 66 -15.46 1.68 1.99
CA ILE A 66 -15.12 2.42 3.22
C ILE A 66 -13.80 1.86 3.75
N TYR A 67 -12.81 2.73 3.84
CA TYR A 67 -11.56 2.47 4.55
C TYR A 67 -11.61 3.16 5.91
N ASN A 68 -11.31 2.42 6.97
CA ASN A 68 -11.14 2.94 8.31
C ASN A 68 -9.92 2.32 8.98
N ASP A 69 -9.20 3.11 9.74
CA ASP A 69 -8.18 2.65 10.67
C ASP A 69 -8.13 3.57 11.88
N LEU A 70 -7.68 3.05 13.03
CA LEU A 70 -7.46 3.86 14.23
C LEU A 70 -6.23 4.76 14.07
N ASP A 71 -5.23 4.33 13.30
CA ASP A 71 -4.03 5.12 13.05
C ASP A 71 -4.32 6.22 12.01
N GLY A 72 -4.50 7.44 12.50
CA GLY A 72 -4.75 8.63 11.67
C GLY A 72 -3.67 8.89 10.61
N ARG A 73 -2.43 8.40 10.82
CA ARG A 73 -1.34 8.55 9.84
C ARG A 73 -1.59 7.70 8.59
N LEU A 74 -2.17 6.51 8.75
CA LEU A 74 -2.57 5.67 7.63
C LEU A 74 -3.72 6.30 6.84
N VAL A 75 -4.73 6.80 7.55
CA VAL A 75 -5.84 7.51 6.92
C VAL A 75 -5.33 8.73 6.14
N ASN A 76 -4.40 9.49 6.72
CA ASN A 76 -3.80 10.63 6.06
C ASN A 76 -2.99 10.23 4.82
N LEU A 77 -2.17 9.17 4.90
CA LEU A 77 -1.41 8.65 3.75
C LEU A 77 -2.34 8.34 2.57
N PHE A 78 -3.37 7.52 2.79
CA PHE A 78 -4.28 7.15 1.70
C PHE A 78 -5.11 8.33 1.19
N ARG A 79 -5.42 9.32 2.05
CA ARG A 79 -6.06 10.57 1.63
C ARG A 79 -5.16 11.39 0.70
N ILE A 80 -3.88 11.54 1.04
CA ILE A 80 -2.90 12.25 0.20
C ILE A 80 -2.68 11.52 -1.12
N VAL A 81 -2.53 10.19 -1.11
CA VAL A 81 -2.42 9.38 -2.33
C VAL A 81 -3.63 9.56 -3.24
N LYS A 82 -4.84 9.65 -2.66
CA LYS A 82 -6.07 9.84 -3.44
C LYS A 82 -6.17 11.22 -4.08
N TYR A 83 -5.86 12.27 -3.34
CA TYR A 83 -6.16 13.65 -3.77
C TYR A 83 -4.95 14.44 -4.29
N HIS A 84 -3.73 14.06 -3.91
CA HIS A 84 -2.49 14.76 -4.24
C HIS A 84 -1.31 13.81 -4.60
N PRO A 85 -1.51 12.79 -5.47
CA PRO A 85 -0.48 11.79 -5.73
C PRO A 85 0.79 12.37 -6.37
N GLN A 86 0.66 13.37 -7.25
CA GLN A 86 1.82 13.98 -7.92
C GLN A 86 2.69 14.80 -6.96
N GLU A 87 2.07 15.44 -5.97
CA GLU A 87 2.80 16.21 -4.96
C GLU A 87 3.53 15.28 -4.00
N LEU A 88 2.88 14.19 -3.59
CA LEU A 88 3.55 13.13 -2.82
C LEU A 88 4.75 12.54 -3.59
N GLU A 89 4.57 12.24 -4.87
CA GLU A 89 5.65 11.73 -5.73
C GLU A 89 6.81 12.74 -5.83
N ARG A 90 6.51 14.03 -6.03
CA ARG A 90 7.52 15.08 -6.12
C ARG A 90 8.34 15.19 -4.85
N GLU A 91 7.68 15.28 -3.68
CA GLU A 91 8.36 15.38 -2.39
C GLU A 91 9.24 14.15 -2.12
N ILE A 92 8.71 12.93 -2.36
CA ILE A 92 9.47 11.68 -2.19
C ILE A 92 10.63 11.58 -3.18
N SER A 93 10.51 12.10 -4.39
CA SER A 93 11.58 12.04 -5.39
C SER A 93 12.81 12.87 -5.01
N LEU A 94 12.62 13.91 -4.19
CA LEU A 94 13.67 14.82 -3.73
C LEU A 94 14.22 14.46 -2.34
N LEU A 95 13.60 13.50 -1.65
CA LEU A 95 14.02 13.02 -0.35
C LEU A 95 15.36 12.27 -0.46
N LEU A 96 16.38 12.83 0.17
CA LEU A 96 17.66 12.13 0.36
C LEU A 96 17.52 11.02 1.42
N GLY A 97 18.37 10.01 1.39
CA GLY A 97 18.46 9.04 2.48
C GLY A 97 19.57 9.45 3.44
N SER A 98 19.27 10.08 4.58
CA SER A 98 20.28 10.38 5.60
C SER A 98 19.76 10.10 7.02
N ARG A 99 20.68 9.79 7.94
CA ARG A 99 20.35 9.57 9.34
C ARG A 99 19.81 10.85 10.00
N GLU A 100 20.42 12.00 9.66
CA GLU A 100 19.98 13.31 10.16
C GLU A 100 18.52 13.60 9.77
N MET A 101 18.13 13.36 8.51
CA MET A 101 16.74 13.57 8.11
C MET A 101 15.77 12.57 8.73
N PHE A 102 16.20 11.31 8.94
CA PHE A 102 15.40 10.36 9.70
C PHE A 102 15.13 10.86 11.12
N GLU A 103 16.16 11.36 11.81
CA GLU A 103 16.04 11.93 13.15
C GLU A 103 15.11 13.16 13.15
N GLN A 104 15.23 14.05 12.16
CA GLN A 104 14.32 15.19 11.97
C GLN A 104 12.85 14.77 11.78
N PHE A 105 12.56 13.73 11.00
CA PHE A 105 11.19 13.24 10.83
C PHE A 105 10.64 12.58 12.10
N MET A 106 11.49 11.95 12.90
CA MET A 106 11.08 11.36 14.17
C MET A 106 10.78 12.41 15.23
N GLU A 107 11.42 13.58 15.16
CA GLU A 107 11.20 14.71 16.06
C GLU A 107 10.03 15.60 15.65
N GLN A 108 9.58 15.53 14.39
CA GLN A 108 8.39 16.25 13.97
C GLN A 108 7.13 15.64 14.59
N ASP A 109 6.42 16.43 15.40
CA ASP A 109 5.14 16.04 16.01
C ASP A 109 3.99 15.83 14.99
N GLY A 110 4.24 16.00 13.70
CA GLY A 110 3.24 15.97 12.64
C GLY A 110 2.37 17.24 12.67
N TYR A 111 2.11 17.84 11.50
CA TYR A 111 1.29 19.06 11.41
C TYR A 111 -0.23 18.78 11.41
N THR A 112 -0.67 17.61 11.86
CA THR A 112 -2.09 17.21 11.87
C THR A 112 -2.43 16.32 13.06
#